data_AF-J2TBA7-F1
#
_entry.id   AF-J2TBA7-F1
#
_cell.length_a   1.000
_cell.length_b   1.000
_cell.length_c   1.000
_cell.angle_alpha   90.00
_cell.angle_beta   90.00
_cell.angle_gamma   90.00
#
_symmetry.space_group_name_H-M   'P 1'
#
loop_
_entity.id
_entity.type
_entity.pdbx_description
1 polymer ?
#
loop_
_entity_poly.entity_id
_entity_poly.type
_entity_poly.pdbx_seq_one_letter_code
_entity_poly.pdbx_strand_id
1 'polypeptide(L)'
;MKKIVFMLLSSLTIFTACKIDEPNKDLQRIVFNPGNLHFISNSLNPNKETMSALYGNREALQSLSAGNTRPGKGSELKLVTWKYHENPQYTGGTITGELLQIETVQADQKGTISYEEKNLSGKETIHPDKEERIQYIMTYKPVVRP
;
A
#
# COMPACT_ATOMS: atom_id res chain seq x y z
N MET A 1 -18.41 56.18 28.07
CA MET A 1 -17.63 55.05 28.62
C MET A 1 -18.21 53.68 28.25
N LYS A 2 -19.52 53.42 28.38
CA LYS A 2 -20.14 52.12 27.99
C LYS A 2 -19.84 51.64 26.55
N LYS A 3 -19.87 52.54 25.55
CA LYS A 3 -19.60 52.18 24.14
C LYS A 3 -18.14 51.75 23.87
N ILE A 4 -17.19 52.28 24.63
CA ILE A 4 -15.76 51.93 24.52
C ILE A 4 -15.51 50.53 25.11
N VAL A 5 -16.18 50.19 26.22
CA VAL A 5 -16.13 48.85 26.81
C VAL A 5 -16.68 47.80 25.86
N PHE A 6 -17.78 48.09 25.14
CA PHE A 6 -18.33 47.17 24.14
C PHE A 6 -17.40 46.95 22.93
N MET A 7 -16.68 47.98 22.47
CA MET A 7 -15.68 47.82 21.39
C MET A 7 -14.48 46.97 21.85
N LEU A 8 -13.98 47.19 23.07
CA LEU A 8 -12.88 46.40 23.63
C LEU A 8 -13.25 44.92 23.83
N LEU A 9 -14.50 44.64 24.26
CA LEU A 9 -14.96 43.28 24.47
C LEU A 9 -15.12 42.49 23.16
N SER A 10 -15.50 43.17 22.06
CA SER A 10 -15.61 42.55 20.74
C SER A 10 -14.25 42.31 20.05
N SER A 11 -13.20 43.07 20.42
CA SER A 11 -11.84 42.83 19.91
C SER A 11 -11.13 41.64 20.57
N LEU A 12 -11.54 41.26 21.79
CA LEU A 12 -10.88 40.19 22.54
C LEU A 12 -11.26 38.79 22.03
N THR A 13 -12.41 38.64 21.36
CA THR A 13 -12.88 37.37 20.79
C THR A 13 -12.22 37.00 19.47
N ILE A 14 -11.45 37.90 18.85
CA ILE A 14 -10.78 37.64 17.56
C ILE A 14 -9.46 36.86 17.76
N PHE A 15 -8.89 36.91 18.97
CA PHE A 15 -7.62 36.23 19.28
C PHE A 15 -7.79 34.83 19.87
N THR A 16 -9.02 34.35 20.07
CA THR A 16 -9.31 32.94 20.37
C THR A 16 -9.52 32.16 19.08
N ALA A 17 -8.59 32.26 18.13
CA ALA A 17 -8.51 31.27 17.08
C ALA A 17 -8.05 29.97 17.77
N CYS A 18 -8.96 29.00 17.91
CA CYS A 18 -8.58 27.65 18.30
C CYS A 18 -7.42 27.24 17.40
N LYS A 19 -6.26 26.94 17.98
CA LYS A 19 -5.24 26.16 17.29
C LYS A 19 -5.93 24.83 16.98
N ILE A 20 -6.33 24.65 15.73
CA ILE A 20 -6.74 23.34 15.25
C ILE A 20 -5.43 22.58 15.18
N ASP A 21 -5.15 21.78 16.21
CA ASP A 21 -4.15 20.74 16.06
C ASP A 21 -4.59 19.91 14.85
N GLU A 22 -3.72 19.77 13.85
CA GLU A 22 -3.98 18.88 12.73
C GLU A 22 -3.65 17.46 13.20
N PRO A 23 -4.62 16.66 13.68
CA PRO A 23 -4.37 15.25 13.84
C PRO A 23 -3.95 14.78 12.44
N ASN A 24 -2.81 14.10 12.36
CA ASN A 24 -2.27 13.51 11.11
C ASN A 24 -1.30 14.35 10.27
N LYS A 25 -0.78 15.47 10.75
CA LYS A 25 0.29 16.22 10.04
C LYS A 25 1.50 15.36 9.65
N ASP A 26 1.78 14.31 10.43
CA ASP A 26 2.93 13.43 10.23
C ASP A 26 2.60 12.15 9.44
N LEU A 27 1.35 11.93 9.00
CA LEU A 27 1.03 10.78 8.16
C LEU A 27 1.66 10.94 6.77
N GLN A 28 2.68 10.13 6.49
CA GLN A 28 3.32 10.09 5.19
C GLN A 28 2.77 8.97 4.33
N ARG A 29 2.34 9.32 3.12
CA ARG A 29 1.93 8.35 2.11
C ARG A 29 3.15 7.91 1.29
N ILE A 30 3.67 6.72 1.56
CA ILE A 30 4.73 6.14 0.73
C ILE A 30 4.10 5.47 -0.48
N VAL A 31 4.59 5.82 -1.68
CA VAL A 31 4.19 5.22 -2.95
C VAL A 31 5.38 4.45 -3.50
N PHE A 32 5.15 3.18 -3.83
CA PHE A 32 6.15 2.37 -4.51
C PHE A 32 6.18 2.70 -6.00
N ASN A 33 7.37 2.81 -6.57
CA ASN A 33 7.56 2.95 -8.01
C ASN A 33 7.71 1.55 -8.63
N PRO A 34 6.72 1.06 -9.41
CA PRO A 34 6.79 -0.28 -10.01
C PRO A 34 7.67 -0.34 -11.27
N GLY A 35 8.23 0.79 -11.73
CA GLY A 35 8.95 0.86 -13.00
C GLY A 35 8.03 0.51 -14.17
N ASN A 36 8.42 -0.49 -14.96
CA ASN A 36 7.65 -0.95 -16.13
C ASN A 36 6.54 -1.96 -15.77
N LEU A 37 6.40 -2.34 -14.50
CA LEU A 37 5.35 -3.25 -14.06
C LEU A 37 4.03 -2.50 -13.90
N HIS A 38 2.93 -3.19 -14.22
CA HIS A 38 1.58 -2.63 -14.17
C HIS A 38 0.86 -3.16 -12.94
N PHE A 39 -0.04 -2.35 -12.38
CA PHE A 39 -0.93 -2.80 -11.31
C PHE A 39 -1.83 -3.93 -11.82
N ILE A 40 -1.90 -5.02 -11.05
CA ILE A 40 -2.72 -6.20 -11.35
C ILE A 40 -3.87 -6.31 -10.37
N SER A 41 -3.60 -6.20 -9.07
CA SER A 41 -4.58 -6.45 -8.02
C SER A 41 -4.12 -5.88 -6.68
N ASN A 42 -5.01 -5.81 -5.70
CA ASN A 42 -4.70 -5.39 -4.34
C ASN A 42 -5.38 -6.29 -3.31
N SER A 43 -4.93 -6.20 -2.07
CA SER A 43 -5.57 -6.82 -0.91
C SER A 43 -5.44 -5.93 0.31
N LEU A 44 -6.37 -6.11 1.25
CA LEU A 44 -6.37 -5.42 2.54
C LEU A 44 -6.44 -6.48 3.64
N ASN A 45 -5.62 -6.33 4.67
CA ASN A 45 -5.66 -7.15 5.87
C ASN A 45 -5.92 -6.24 7.07
N PRO A 46 -7.18 -6.07 7.49
CA PRO A 46 -7.53 -5.18 8.61
C PRO A 46 -6.93 -5.63 9.94
N ASN A 47 -6.82 -6.94 10.18
CA ASN A 47 -6.29 -7.48 11.43
C ASN A 47 -4.81 -7.13 11.63
N LYS A 48 -4.05 -6.98 10.55
CA LYS A 48 -2.64 -6.55 10.58
C LYS A 48 -2.46 -5.07 10.23
N GLU A 49 -3.55 -4.40 9.85
CA GLU A 49 -3.60 -3.06 9.26
C GLU A 49 -2.58 -2.91 8.11
N THR A 50 -2.51 -3.91 7.24
CA THR A 50 -1.64 -3.88 6.07
C THR A 50 -2.44 -3.89 4.79
N MET A 51 -1.93 -3.20 3.77
CA MET A 51 -2.44 -3.30 2.41
C MET A 51 -1.33 -3.81 1.49
N SER A 52 -1.71 -4.56 0.46
CA SER A 52 -0.76 -5.02 -0.55
C SER A 52 -1.27 -4.70 -1.95
N ALA A 53 -0.33 -4.43 -2.85
CA ALA A 53 -0.59 -4.29 -4.27
C ALA A 53 0.33 -5.23 -5.05
N LEU A 54 -0.26 -6.01 -5.95
CA LEU A 54 0.45 -6.86 -6.88
C LEU A 54 0.67 -6.11 -8.18
N TYR A 55 1.93 -6.00 -8.58
CA TYR A 55 2.34 -5.48 -9.87
C TYR A 55 2.95 -6.61 -10.69
N GLY A 56 2.84 -6.53 -12.02
CA GLY A 56 3.53 -7.46 -12.90
C GLY A 56 3.57 -7.02 -14.35
N ASN A 57 4.29 -7.78 -15.16
CA ASN A 57 4.31 -7.62 -16.61
C ASN A 57 3.15 -8.35 -17.29
N ARG A 58 3.13 -8.33 -18.63
CA ARG A 58 2.03 -8.92 -19.41
C ARG A 58 1.94 -10.43 -19.24
N GLU A 59 3.08 -11.10 -19.18
CA GLU A 59 3.21 -12.55 -19.03
C GLU A 59 2.70 -13.01 -17.65
N ALA A 60 2.99 -12.23 -16.61
CA ALA A 60 2.42 -12.42 -15.27
C ALA A 60 0.90 -12.25 -15.28
N LEU A 61 0.39 -11.18 -15.88
CA LEU A 61 -1.05 -10.92 -16.00
C LEU A 61 -1.76 -12.06 -16.72
N GLN A 62 -1.19 -12.56 -17.83
CA GLN A 62 -1.75 -13.68 -18.58
C GLN A 62 -1.81 -14.95 -17.73
N SER A 63 -0.74 -15.24 -16.98
CA SER A 63 -0.66 -16.41 -16.10
C SER A 63 -1.73 -16.39 -15.01
N LEU A 64 -1.89 -15.23 -14.33
CA LEU A 64 -2.91 -15.04 -13.30
C LEU A 64 -4.33 -15.09 -13.88
N SER A 65 -4.55 -14.49 -15.06
CA SER A 65 -5.86 -14.47 -15.72
C SER A 65 -6.30 -15.87 -16.17
N ALA A 66 -5.34 -16.73 -16.51
CA ALA A 66 -5.59 -18.14 -16.84
C ALA A 66 -5.83 -19.02 -15.59
N GLY A 67 -5.66 -18.48 -14.39
CA GLY A 67 -5.77 -19.26 -13.14
C GLY A 67 -4.60 -20.22 -12.92
N ASN A 68 -3.43 -19.94 -13.50
CA ASN A 68 -2.26 -20.78 -13.32
C ASN A 68 -1.75 -20.72 -11.87
N THR A 69 -1.33 -21.85 -11.32
CA THR A 69 -0.74 -21.93 -9.97
C THR A 69 0.76 -21.59 -9.96
N ARG A 70 1.35 -21.36 -11.14
CA ARG A 70 2.76 -20.97 -11.29
C ARG A 70 2.89 -19.83 -12.30
N PRO A 71 3.86 -18.92 -12.13
CA PRO A 71 4.15 -17.89 -13.11
C PRO A 71 4.59 -18.53 -14.44
N GLY A 72 4.07 -18.01 -15.56
CA GLY A 72 4.50 -18.41 -16.90
C GLY A 72 5.89 -17.86 -17.24
N LYS A 73 6.52 -18.43 -18.27
CA LYS A 73 7.84 -17.98 -18.75
C LYS A 73 7.89 -16.47 -19.01
N GLY A 74 8.95 -15.83 -18.57
CA GLY A 74 9.14 -14.38 -18.70
C GLY A 74 8.30 -13.54 -17.73
N SER A 75 7.54 -14.14 -16.80
CA SER A 75 6.76 -13.39 -15.82
C SER A 75 7.66 -12.68 -14.81
N GLU A 76 7.31 -11.44 -14.50
CA GLU A 76 7.83 -10.71 -13.34
C GLU A 76 6.65 -10.21 -12.52
N LEU A 77 6.64 -10.52 -11.23
CA LEU A 77 5.64 -10.08 -10.25
C LEU A 77 6.33 -9.42 -9.06
N LYS A 78 5.72 -8.36 -8.52
CA LYS A 78 6.09 -7.74 -7.26
C LYS A 78 4.85 -7.57 -6.38
N LEU A 79 4.81 -8.27 -5.26
CA LEU A 79 3.83 -8.02 -4.20
C LEU A 79 4.44 -7.04 -3.20
N VAL A 80 3.85 -5.86 -3.13
CA VAL A 80 4.34 -4.77 -2.29
C VAL A 80 3.36 -4.58 -1.15
N THR A 81 3.86 -4.57 0.09
CA THR A 81 3.03 -4.49 1.30
C THR A 81 3.40 -3.28 2.13
N TRP A 82 2.38 -2.51 2.53
CA TRP A 82 2.50 -1.37 3.41
C TRP A 82 1.72 -1.59 4.70
N LYS A 83 2.13 -0.91 5.77
CA LYS A 83 1.22 -0.53 6.84
C LYS A 83 0.30 0.55 6.28
N TYR A 84 -1.01 0.42 6.46
CA TYR A 84 -1.94 1.48 6.05
C TYR A 84 -2.36 2.33 7.25
N HIS A 85 -2.85 3.53 6.95
CA HIS A 85 -3.52 4.40 7.92
C HIS A 85 -4.89 4.80 7.38
N GLU A 86 -5.78 5.20 8.29
CA GLU A 86 -7.02 5.86 7.87
C GLU A 86 -6.72 7.15 7.11
N ASN A 87 -7.56 7.47 6.13
CA ASN A 87 -7.43 8.68 5.35
C ASN A 87 -8.08 9.85 6.11
N PRO A 88 -7.31 10.85 6.58
CA PRO A 88 -7.87 11.96 7.35
C PRO A 88 -8.87 12.80 6.55
N GLN A 89 -8.76 12.77 5.22
CA GLN A 89 -9.58 13.57 4.31
C GLN A 89 -10.89 12.87 3.93
N TYR A 90 -10.98 11.54 4.13
CA TYR A 90 -12.12 10.73 3.70
C TYR A 90 -12.46 9.67 4.75
N THR A 91 -13.55 9.89 5.49
CA THR A 91 -14.06 8.92 6.46
C THR A 91 -14.28 7.55 5.81
N GLY A 92 -13.71 6.51 6.41
CA GLY A 92 -13.77 5.14 5.88
C GLY A 92 -12.76 4.84 4.76
N GLY A 93 -11.99 5.83 4.31
CA GLY A 93 -10.87 5.64 3.38
C GLY A 93 -9.60 5.21 4.11
N THR A 94 -8.70 4.53 3.40
CA THR A 94 -7.36 4.18 3.88
C THR A 94 -6.30 4.59 2.88
N ILE A 95 -5.11 4.99 3.34
CA ILE A 95 -3.95 5.35 2.52
C ILE A 95 -2.75 4.46 2.85
N THR A 96 -1.86 4.28 1.87
CA THR A 96 -0.56 3.66 2.14
C THR A 96 0.20 4.50 3.18
N GLY A 97 0.89 3.82 4.09
CA GLY A 97 1.80 4.41 5.07
C GLY A 97 3.21 3.88 4.86
N GLU A 98 3.80 3.30 5.90
CA GLU A 98 5.14 2.69 5.88
C GLU A 98 5.22 1.51 4.90
N LEU A 99 6.26 1.47 4.07
CA LEU A 99 6.54 0.34 3.20
C LEU A 99 7.24 -0.77 3.99
N LEU A 100 6.59 -1.93 4.12
CA LEU A 100 7.05 -3.02 4.99
C LEU A 100 7.87 -4.07 4.23
N GLN A 101 7.40 -4.47 3.05
CA GLN A 101 7.94 -5.63 2.35
C GLN A 101 7.71 -5.56 0.85
N ILE A 102 8.68 -6.05 0.09
CA ILE A 102 8.57 -6.30 -1.35
C ILE A 102 8.95 -7.75 -1.60
N GLU A 103 8.02 -8.53 -2.14
CA GLU A 103 8.26 -9.90 -2.60
C GLU A 103 8.29 -9.91 -4.13
N THR A 104 9.37 -10.42 -4.72
CA THR A 104 9.57 -10.49 -6.16
C THR A 104 9.58 -11.94 -6.61
N VAL A 105 8.72 -12.27 -7.58
CA VAL A 105 8.69 -13.57 -8.25
C VAL A 105 9.06 -13.35 -9.71
N GLN A 106 10.06 -14.09 -10.19
CA GLN A 106 10.46 -14.05 -11.58
C GLN A 106 10.49 -15.46 -12.17
N ALA A 107 10.02 -15.59 -13.39
CA ALA A 107 10.18 -16.80 -14.19
C ALA A 107 11.01 -16.45 -15.42
N ASP A 108 12.15 -17.10 -15.60
CA ASP A 108 12.98 -16.89 -16.78
C ASP A 108 12.32 -17.45 -18.06
N GLN A 109 12.98 -17.28 -19.21
CA GLN A 109 12.49 -17.81 -20.49
C GLN A 109 12.51 -19.35 -20.58
N LYS A 110 13.26 -20.02 -19.69
CA LYS A 110 13.30 -21.49 -19.58
C LYS A 110 12.22 -22.02 -18.63
N GLY A 111 11.59 -21.16 -17.83
CA GLY A 111 10.58 -21.49 -16.83
C GLY A 111 11.16 -21.72 -15.43
N THR A 112 12.43 -21.38 -15.20
CA THR A 112 13.04 -21.41 -13.87
C THR A 112 12.45 -20.27 -13.04
N ILE A 113 11.93 -20.58 -11.85
CA ILE A 113 11.30 -19.61 -10.97
C ILE A 113 12.26 -19.22 -9.85
N SER A 114 12.42 -17.91 -9.63
CA SER A 114 13.12 -17.35 -8.49
C SER A 114 12.17 -16.52 -7.62
N TYR A 115 12.47 -16.49 -6.33
CA TYR A 115 11.77 -15.69 -5.32
C TYR A 115 12.80 -14.91 -4.51
N GLU A 116 12.59 -13.61 -4.40
CA GLU A 116 13.37 -12.69 -3.58
C GLU A 116 12.44 -11.90 -2.66
N GLU A 117 12.85 -11.72 -1.42
CA GLU A 117 12.12 -10.94 -0.43
C GLU A 117 13.01 -9.82 0.10
N LYS A 118 12.49 -8.59 0.07
CA LYS A 118 13.11 -7.42 0.69
C LYS A 118 12.23 -6.94 1.83
N ASN A 119 12.61 -7.26 3.06
CA ASN A 119 11.99 -6.73 4.27
C ASN A 119 12.58 -5.34 4.60
N LEU A 120 11.69 -4.37 4.77
CA LEU A 120 12.00 -2.96 5.06
C LEU A 120 11.53 -2.53 6.45
N SER A 121 10.80 -3.38 7.17
CA SER A 121 10.23 -3.10 8.50
C SER A 121 11.24 -3.14 9.65
N GLY A 122 12.49 -3.56 9.38
CA GLY A 122 13.55 -3.68 10.39
C GLY A 122 13.34 -4.80 11.42
N LYS A 123 12.23 -5.55 11.35
CA LYS A 123 11.96 -6.71 12.20
C LYS A 123 12.47 -7.98 11.53
N GLU A 124 13.02 -8.90 12.32
CA GLU A 124 13.35 -10.23 11.82
C GLU A 124 12.09 -10.90 11.24
N THR A 125 12.16 -11.26 9.96
CA THR A 125 11.13 -12.02 9.29
C THR A 125 11.32 -13.49 9.61
N ILE A 126 10.25 -14.15 10.08
CA ILE A 126 10.17 -15.62 10.00
C ILE A 126 10.19 -15.94 8.50
N HIS A 127 11.27 -16.55 8.02
CA HIS A 127 11.43 -16.89 6.61
C HIS A 127 10.31 -17.86 6.21
N PRO A 128 9.30 -17.41 5.44
CA PRO A 128 8.24 -18.29 5.00
C PRO A 128 8.76 -19.20 3.90
N ASP A 129 8.13 -20.37 3.74
CA ASP A 129 8.47 -21.27 2.65
C ASP A 129 8.30 -20.57 1.30
N LYS A 130 9.35 -20.58 0.48
CA LYS A 130 9.39 -19.81 -0.78
C LYS A 130 8.32 -20.27 -1.76
N GLU A 131 8.06 -21.58 -1.82
CA GLU A 131 7.07 -22.13 -2.72
C GLU A 131 5.65 -21.77 -2.25
N GLU A 132 5.39 -21.84 -0.94
CA GLU A 132 4.13 -21.36 -0.35
C GLU A 132 3.87 -19.88 -0.67
N ARG A 133 4.90 -19.02 -0.58
CA ARG A 133 4.78 -17.60 -0.95
C ARG A 133 4.49 -17.40 -2.44
N ILE A 134 5.18 -18.13 -3.32
CA ILE A 134 4.90 -18.10 -4.75
C ILE A 134 3.45 -18.52 -5.01
N GLN A 135 2.99 -19.62 -4.42
CA GLN A 135 1.61 -20.09 -4.55
C GLN A 135 0.62 -19.04 -4.07
N TYR A 136 0.86 -18.43 -2.89
CA TYR A 136 0.04 -17.35 -2.37
C TYR A 136 -0.05 -16.17 -3.35
N ILE A 137 1.07 -15.71 -3.91
CA ILE A 137 1.08 -14.60 -4.90
C ILE A 137 0.28 -14.98 -6.14
N MET A 138 0.35 -16.24 -6.59
CA MET A 138 -0.42 -16.74 -7.75
C MET A 138 -1.93 -16.88 -7.50
N THR A 139 -2.40 -16.75 -6.25
CA THR A 139 -3.85 -16.75 -5.94
C THR A 139 -4.54 -15.40 -6.22
N TYR A 140 -3.76 -14.33 -6.45
CA TYR A 140 -4.32 -13.01 -6.74
C TYR A 140 -5.09 -13.01 -8.06
N LYS A 141 -6.28 -12.42 -8.04
CA LYS A 141 -7.11 -12.25 -9.23
C LYS A 141 -6.91 -10.86 -9.81
N PRO A 142 -6.56 -10.72 -11.10
CA PRO A 142 -6.49 -9.42 -11.74
C PRO A 142 -7.81 -8.65 -11.61
N VAL A 143 -7.73 -7.35 -11.35
CA VAL A 143 -8.93 -6.50 -11.31
C VAL A 143 -9.52 -6.34 -12.71
N VAL A 144 -10.84 -6.46 -12.82
CA VAL A 144 -11.58 -6.15 -14.05
C VAL A 144 -12.12 -4.74 -13.90
N ARG A 145 -11.70 -3.82 -14.77
CA ARG A 145 -12.28 -2.47 -14.81
C ARG A 145 -13.50 -2.45 -15.76
N PRO A 146 -14.60 -1.78 -15.38
CA PRO A 146 -15.77 -1.59 -16.25
C PRO A 146 -15.44 -0.90 -17.57
#